data_AF-A0A674JYA7-F1
#
_entry.id   AF-A0A674JYA7-F1
#
_cell.length_a   1.000
_cell.length_b   1.000
_cell.length_c   1.000
_cell.angle_alpha   90.00
_cell.angle_beta   90.00
_cell.angle_gamma   90.00
#
_symmetry.space_group_name_H-M   'P 1'
#
loop_
_entity.id
_entity.type
_entity.pdbx_description
1 polymer ?
#
loop_
_entity_poly.entity_id
_entity_poly.type
_entity_poly.pdbx_seq_one_letter_code
_entity_poly.pdbx_strand_id
1 'polypeptide(L)'
;MGSGPAALAERGFRVDQELAAALQESAGAVKASGLCSLFCDGAGELKGQGALVSHPRLAALLRAVASGDEALPQALAPDLPPAEREPFLQAMGDVGLALQSPLAMQLGDTWLYGAPAPAAGSLLASVLEEVRAAEPRDAPDPCLRALSAAWAPSPVGSHLAVADSQGNLLLLSASLNSSFGSKFLAPASGILVSDLTAPAGPGLLSWACPVVLSLGEEGTVVGLGATGGSAAPLALAQAIINQVYLGQPLQEALESPWLHGEWAGGAPQAGPWVLQVASQGEHARAFAAPAACCHHEGY
;
A
#
# COMPACT_ATOMS: atom_id res chain seq x y z
N MET A 1 -12.27 -19.74 22.03
CA MET A 1 -11.39 -19.90 20.86
C MET A 1 -10.87 -18.53 20.49
N GLY A 2 -9.55 -18.31 20.47
CA GLY A 2 -8.98 -16.96 20.29
C GLY A 2 -9.39 -16.33 18.95
N SER A 3 -9.75 -15.05 19.00
CA SER A 3 -9.79 -14.13 17.85
C SER A 3 -8.40 -13.57 17.62
N GLY A 4 -7.98 -13.40 16.37
CA GLY A 4 -6.72 -12.73 16.03
C GLY A 4 -5.98 -13.35 14.84
N PRO A 5 -4.87 -12.71 14.40
CA PRO A 5 -4.12 -13.11 13.20
C PRO A 5 -3.64 -14.56 13.23
N ALA A 6 -3.11 -15.04 14.36
CA ALA A 6 -2.67 -16.42 14.50
C ALA A 6 -3.82 -17.43 14.35
N ALA A 7 -5.00 -17.11 14.90
CA ALA A 7 -6.16 -17.99 14.79
C ALA A 7 -6.75 -18.02 13.37
N LEU A 8 -6.67 -16.89 12.65
CA LEU A 8 -7.05 -16.82 11.24
C LEU A 8 -6.07 -17.63 10.37
N ALA A 9 -4.76 -17.48 10.59
CA ALA A 9 -3.75 -18.26 9.88
C ALA A 9 -3.92 -19.77 10.12
N GLU A 10 -4.25 -20.19 11.34
CA GLU A 10 -4.49 -21.60 11.68
C GLU A 10 -5.75 -22.17 11.00
N ARG A 11 -6.89 -21.50 11.19
CA ARG A 11 -8.18 -21.97 10.62
C ARG A 11 -8.25 -21.81 9.11
N GLY A 12 -7.46 -20.88 8.58
CA GLY A 12 -7.46 -20.47 7.19
C GLY A 12 -8.54 -19.46 6.82
N PHE A 13 -8.41 -18.96 5.60
CA PHE A 13 -9.33 -18.02 4.97
C PHE A 13 -9.67 -18.53 3.56
N ARG A 14 -10.78 -18.03 3.01
CA ARG A 14 -11.18 -18.36 1.63
C ARG A 14 -10.49 -17.42 0.66
N VAL A 15 -9.95 -17.98 -0.42
CA VAL A 15 -9.41 -17.20 -1.54
C VAL A 15 -10.52 -16.32 -2.10
N ASP A 16 -10.33 -15.01 -2.10
CA ASP A 16 -11.25 -14.06 -2.73
C ASP A 16 -10.91 -13.86 -4.21
N GLN A 17 -11.64 -12.95 -4.87
CA GLN A 17 -11.45 -12.68 -6.29
C GLN A 17 -10.06 -12.09 -6.58
N GLU A 18 -9.59 -11.15 -5.75
CA GLU A 18 -8.33 -10.46 -5.99
C GLU A 18 -7.13 -11.37 -5.77
N LEU A 19 -7.14 -12.18 -4.72
CA LEU A 19 -6.11 -13.18 -4.52
C LEU A 19 -6.14 -14.24 -5.64
N ALA A 20 -7.32 -14.67 -6.10
CA ALA A 20 -7.42 -15.60 -7.22
C ALA A 20 -6.81 -15.00 -8.50
N ALA A 21 -7.08 -13.73 -8.81
CA ALA A 21 -6.50 -13.03 -9.94
C ALA A 21 -4.97 -12.95 -9.84
N ALA A 22 -4.44 -12.55 -8.68
CA ALA A 22 -3.00 -12.48 -8.45
C ALA A 22 -2.32 -13.86 -8.58
N LEU A 23 -2.96 -14.93 -8.09
CA LEU A 23 -2.47 -16.30 -8.23
C LEU A 23 -2.38 -16.72 -9.71
N GLN A 24 -3.38 -16.37 -10.53
CA GLN A 24 -3.39 -16.68 -11.95
C GLN A 24 -2.31 -15.89 -12.71
N GLU A 25 -2.15 -14.60 -12.43
CA GLU A 25 -1.12 -13.76 -13.04
C GLU A 25 0.30 -14.30 -12.77
N SER A 26 0.52 -14.82 -11.55
CA SER A 26 1.81 -15.39 -11.13
C SER A 26 1.86 -16.92 -11.20
N ALA A 27 0.99 -17.57 -11.99
CA ALA A 27 0.73 -19.00 -11.88
C ALA A 27 1.98 -19.88 -12.00
N GLY A 28 2.80 -19.64 -13.03
CA GLY A 28 4.04 -20.39 -13.25
C GLY A 28 5.01 -20.25 -12.06
N ALA A 29 5.19 -19.04 -11.55
CA ALA A 29 6.09 -18.76 -10.45
C ALA A 29 5.58 -19.31 -9.10
N VAL A 30 4.27 -19.23 -8.85
CA VAL A 30 3.65 -19.79 -7.64
C VAL A 30 3.78 -21.31 -7.63
N LYS A 31 3.45 -21.99 -8.75
CA LYS A 31 3.56 -23.45 -8.86
C LYS A 31 5.00 -23.94 -8.75
N ALA A 32 5.97 -23.17 -9.23
CA ALA A 32 7.39 -23.51 -9.17
C ALA A 32 8.07 -23.19 -7.82
N SER A 33 7.36 -22.61 -6.85
CA SER A 33 7.93 -22.15 -5.58
C SER A 33 7.28 -22.79 -4.35
N GLY A 34 7.82 -22.50 -3.16
CA GLY A 34 7.27 -22.96 -1.88
C GLY A 34 5.82 -22.50 -1.62
N LEU A 35 5.36 -21.46 -2.33
CA LEU A 35 3.98 -20.98 -2.27
C LEU A 35 2.95 -22.01 -2.70
N CYS A 36 3.32 -22.97 -3.56
CA CYS A 36 2.43 -24.03 -3.98
C CYS A 36 1.94 -24.88 -2.79
N SER A 37 2.72 -24.97 -1.70
CA SER A 37 2.26 -25.63 -0.46
C SER A 37 1.03 -24.98 0.18
N LEU A 38 0.80 -23.68 -0.06
CA LEU A 38 -0.35 -22.94 0.45
C LEU A 38 -1.46 -22.85 -0.60
N PHE A 39 -1.08 -22.53 -1.83
CA PHE A 39 -1.98 -22.10 -2.90
C PHE A 39 -2.23 -23.14 -3.99
N CYS A 40 -1.62 -24.33 -3.92
CA CYS A 40 -1.97 -25.43 -4.80
C CYS A 40 -2.83 -26.49 -4.08
N ASP A 41 -3.62 -27.22 -4.85
CA ASP A 41 -4.34 -28.41 -4.41
C ASP A 41 -3.45 -29.67 -4.44
N GLY A 42 -4.04 -30.83 -4.17
CA GLY A 42 -3.33 -32.11 -4.16
C GLY A 42 -2.80 -32.57 -5.53
N ALA A 43 -3.26 -31.97 -6.63
CA ALA A 43 -2.77 -32.22 -7.97
C ALA A 43 -1.65 -31.24 -8.38
N GLY A 44 -1.32 -30.25 -7.54
CA GLY A 44 -0.38 -29.18 -7.86
C GLY A 44 -1.00 -28.04 -8.67
N GLU A 45 -2.33 -28.01 -8.77
CA GLU A 45 -3.07 -26.96 -9.47
C GLU A 45 -3.45 -25.82 -8.53
N LEU A 46 -3.54 -24.59 -9.05
CA LEU A 46 -3.83 -23.43 -8.22
C LEU A 46 -5.25 -23.51 -7.64
N LYS A 47 -5.36 -23.23 -6.35
CA LYS A 47 -6.62 -23.05 -5.65
C LYS A 47 -7.35 -21.83 -6.21
N GLY A 48 -8.57 -22.03 -6.68
CA GLY A 48 -9.45 -20.96 -7.17
C GLY A 48 -10.19 -20.22 -6.05
N GLN A 49 -11.00 -19.23 -6.45
CA GLN A 49 -11.88 -18.48 -5.55
C GLN A 49 -12.74 -19.42 -4.69
N GLY A 50 -12.89 -19.09 -3.41
CA GLY A 50 -13.65 -19.83 -2.42
C GLY A 50 -12.88 -21.00 -1.77
N ALA A 51 -11.74 -21.43 -2.33
CA ALA A 51 -10.92 -22.48 -1.76
C ALA A 51 -10.32 -22.05 -0.42
N LEU A 52 -10.17 -22.99 0.52
CA LEU A 52 -9.60 -22.72 1.84
C LEU A 52 -8.06 -22.78 1.79
N VAL A 53 -7.44 -21.73 2.34
CA VAL A 53 -5.99 -21.65 2.53
C VAL A 53 -5.70 -21.45 4.01
N SER A 54 -4.96 -22.38 4.61
CA SER A 54 -4.46 -22.30 5.99
C SER A 54 -2.95 -22.16 5.99
N HIS A 55 -2.43 -21.43 6.97
CA HIS A 55 -1.00 -21.16 7.13
C HIS A 55 -0.53 -21.48 8.57
N PRO A 56 -0.42 -22.76 8.93
CA PRO A 56 -0.13 -23.18 10.30
C PRO A 56 1.26 -22.76 10.81
N ARG A 57 2.28 -22.69 9.94
CA ARG A 57 3.63 -22.21 10.32
C ARG A 57 3.61 -20.75 10.75
N LEU A 58 3.02 -19.89 9.92
CA LEU A 58 2.77 -18.49 10.27
C LEU A 58 1.91 -18.35 11.53
N ALA A 59 0.91 -19.22 11.72
CA ALA A 59 0.10 -19.21 12.94
C ALA A 59 0.93 -19.49 14.20
N ALA A 60 1.85 -20.46 14.15
CA ALA A 60 2.77 -20.75 15.24
C ALA A 60 3.70 -19.57 15.52
N LEU A 61 4.32 -18.99 14.48
CA LEU A 61 5.17 -17.81 14.61
C LEU A 61 4.42 -16.63 15.24
N LEU A 62 3.22 -16.31 14.74
CA LEU A 62 2.43 -15.20 15.26
C LEU A 62 2.07 -15.36 16.74
N ARG A 63 1.91 -16.59 17.24
CA ARG A 63 1.73 -16.85 18.67
C ARG A 63 3.02 -16.61 19.44
N ALA A 64 4.16 -17.13 18.95
CA ALA A 64 5.45 -16.98 19.60
C ALA A 64 5.91 -15.51 19.67
N VAL A 65 5.67 -14.73 18.61
CA VAL A 65 5.94 -13.28 18.61
C VAL A 65 5.01 -12.56 19.59
N ALA A 66 3.73 -12.93 19.64
CA ALA A 66 2.77 -12.30 20.55
C ALA A 66 3.04 -12.61 22.03
N SER A 67 3.64 -13.77 22.35
CA SER A 67 4.09 -14.10 23.71
C SER A 67 5.47 -13.53 24.06
N GLY A 68 6.22 -13.05 23.06
CA GLY A 68 7.61 -12.60 23.22
C GLY A 68 8.63 -13.73 23.30
N ASP A 69 8.23 -14.97 22.98
CA ASP A 69 9.09 -16.16 23.01
C ASP A 69 10.03 -16.23 21.81
N GLU A 70 9.70 -15.55 20.72
CA GLU A 70 10.46 -15.56 19.47
C GLU A 70 10.50 -14.18 18.83
N ALA A 71 11.69 -13.74 18.42
CA ALA A 71 11.87 -12.54 17.61
C ALA A 71 12.03 -12.91 16.13
N LEU A 72 11.55 -12.02 15.26
CA LEU A 72 11.44 -12.27 13.82
C LEU A 72 12.77 -12.71 13.15
N PRO A 73 13.95 -12.15 13.50
CA PRO A 73 15.21 -12.61 12.93
C PRO A 73 15.54 -14.07 13.29
N GLN A 74 15.23 -14.51 14.52
CA GLN A 74 15.47 -15.88 14.97
C GLN A 74 14.60 -16.87 14.21
N ALA A 75 13.37 -16.49 13.84
CA ALA A 75 12.47 -17.32 13.05
C ALA A 75 12.95 -17.52 11.60
N LEU A 76 13.70 -16.55 11.04
CA LEU A 76 14.19 -16.57 9.66
C LEU A 76 15.59 -17.18 9.51
N ALA A 77 16.44 -17.05 10.53
CA ALA A 77 17.81 -17.52 10.50
C ALA A 77 17.98 -19.01 10.09
N PRO A 78 17.09 -19.96 10.46
CA PRO A 78 17.24 -21.36 10.07
C PRO A 78 17.17 -21.59 8.55
N ASP A 79 16.47 -20.72 7.82
CA ASP A 79 16.28 -20.81 6.36
C ASP A 79 17.49 -20.28 5.58
N LEU A 80 18.47 -19.68 6.25
CA LEU A 80 19.72 -19.22 5.67
C LEU A 80 20.83 -20.28 5.75
N PRO A 81 21.81 -20.25 4.81
CA PRO A 81 23.02 -21.06 4.90
C PRO A 81 23.71 -20.88 6.26
N PRO A 82 24.30 -21.94 6.87
CA PRO A 82 24.90 -21.85 8.20
C PRO A 82 25.93 -20.72 8.37
N ALA A 83 26.68 -20.41 7.31
CA ALA A 83 27.68 -19.34 7.30
C ALA A 83 27.07 -17.93 7.33
N GLU A 84 25.80 -17.76 6.93
CA GLU A 84 25.12 -16.47 6.82
C GLU A 84 24.22 -16.16 8.03
N ARG A 85 23.91 -17.15 8.87
CA ARG A 85 22.97 -17.00 9.99
C ARG A 85 23.40 -15.95 11.01
N GLU A 86 24.64 -16.06 11.50
CA GLU A 86 25.16 -15.13 12.50
C GLU A 86 25.32 -13.71 11.94
N PRO A 87 25.92 -13.50 10.73
CA PRO A 87 25.90 -12.20 10.07
C PRO A 87 24.50 -11.62 9.89
N PHE A 88 23.51 -12.43 9.52
CA PHE A 88 22.12 -11.99 9.38
C PHE A 88 21.51 -11.54 10.70
N LEU A 89 21.68 -12.32 11.78
CA LEU A 89 21.18 -11.96 13.10
C LEU A 89 21.81 -10.66 13.61
N GLN A 90 23.11 -10.47 13.39
CA GLN A 90 23.82 -9.23 13.71
C GLN A 90 23.27 -8.05 12.91
N ALA A 91 23.18 -8.19 11.58
CA ALA A 91 22.64 -7.15 10.71
C ALA A 91 21.20 -6.77 11.11
N MET A 92 20.37 -7.75 11.47
CA MET A 92 19.00 -7.50 11.92
C MET A 92 18.90 -6.85 13.30
N GLY A 93 19.88 -7.08 14.19
CA GLY A 93 20.00 -6.36 15.45
C GLY A 93 20.27 -4.86 15.26
N ASP A 94 20.92 -4.50 14.14
CA ASP A 94 21.24 -3.12 13.78
C ASP A 94 20.11 -2.41 13.01
N VAL A 95 19.10 -3.14 12.52
CA VAL A 95 17.93 -2.56 11.84
C VAL A 95 17.02 -1.88 12.87
N GLY A 96 17.19 -0.56 13.01
CA GLY A 96 16.39 0.27 13.90
C GLY A 96 15.08 0.77 13.26
N LEU A 97 14.05 0.92 14.09
CA LEU A 97 12.87 1.72 13.74
C LEU A 97 13.23 3.20 13.89
N ALA A 98 12.97 4.01 12.85
CA ALA A 98 13.17 5.44 12.89
C ALA A 98 11.84 6.15 13.14
N LEU A 99 11.73 6.84 14.28
CA LEU A 99 10.66 7.82 14.49
C LEU A 99 11.11 9.15 13.87
N GLN A 100 10.33 9.66 12.93
CA GLN A 100 10.64 10.89 12.20
C GLN A 100 9.48 11.86 12.30
N SER A 101 9.79 13.16 12.37
CA SER A 101 8.79 14.20 12.21
C SER A 101 8.21 14.14 10.79
N PRO A 102 6.90 14.35 10.62
CA PRO A 102 6.30 14.37 9.30
C PRO A 102 6.82 15.56 8.49
N LEU A 103 6.84 15.39 7.17
CA LEU A 103 6.86 16.52 6.26
C LEU A 103 5.57 17.30 6.43
N ALA A 104 5.64 18.61 6.68
CA ALA A 104 4.46 19.47 6.81
C ALA A 104 4.43 20.51 5.69
N MET A 105 3.27 20.70 5.08
CA MET A 105 3.03 21.67 4.00
C MET A 105 1.69 22.36 4.20
N GLN A 106 1.63 23.67 4.03
CA GLN A 106 0.39 24.44 4.13
C GLN A 106 -0.23 24.65 2.74
N LEU A 107 -1.50 24.29 2.59
CA LEU A 107 -2.32 24.39 1.38
C LEU A 107 -3.54 25.27 1.68
N GLY A 108 -3.35 26.60 1.65
CA GLY A 108 -4.36 27.54 2.13
C GLY A 108 -4.61 27.37 3.63
N ASP A 109 -5.86 27.07 4.01
CA ASP A 109 -6.27 26.80 5.40
C ASP A 109 -6.11 25.32 5.81
N THR A 110 -5.57 24.48 4.91
CA THR A 110 -5.32 23.05 5.16
C THR A 110 -3.86 22.80 5.45
N TRP A 111 -3.57 21.97 6.45
CA TRP A 111 -2.24 21.40 6.66
C TRP A 111 -2.15 19.99 6.12
N LEU A 112 -1.11 19.71 5.34
CA LEU A 112 -0.74 18.39 4.86
C LEU A 112 0.46 17.88 5.65
N TYR A 113 0.36 16.63 6.11
CA TYR A 113 1.42 15.88 6.79
C TYR A 113 1.70 14.59 6.03
N GLY A 114 2.94 14.41 5.56
CA GLY A 114 3.36 13.22 4.81
C GLY A 114 4.61 12.57 5.40
N ALA A 115 4.82 11.29 5.09
CA ALA A 115 6.08 10.62 5.44
C ALA A 115 7.26 11.22 4.64
N PRO A 116 8.34 11.70 5.27
CA PRO A 116 9.50 12.24 4.57
C PRO A 116 10.30 11.15 3.83
N ALA A 117 11.31 11.56 3.06
CA ALA A 117 12.20 10.64 2.35
C ALA A 117 12.81 9.58 3.32
N PRO A 118 12.94 8.31 2.91
CA PRO A 118 12.81 7.79 1.53
C PRO A 118 11.38 7.46 1.09
N ALA A 119 10.37 7.71 1.92
CA ALA A 119 8.96 7.60 1.53
C ALA A 119 8.55 8.75 0.59
N ALA A 120 7.36 8.66 0.02
CA ALA A 120 6.97 9.49 -1.11
C ALA A 120 6.28 10.82 -0.75
N GLY A 121 6.23 11.21 0.52
CA GLY A 121 5.57 12.45 0.93
C GLY A 121 6.25 13.70 0.36
N SER A 122 7.58 13.70 0.22
CA SER A 122 8.31 14.80 -0.42
C SER A 122 8.02 14.91 -1.92
N LEU A 123 7.86 13.78 -2.61
CA LEU A 123 7.47 13.77 -4.02
C LEU A 123 6.06 14.33 -4.20
N LEU A 124 5.10 13.92 -3.36
CA LEU A 124 3.74 14.48 -3.35
C LEU A 124 3.76 15.99 -3.13
N ALA A 125 4.50 16.45 -2.13
CA ALA A 125 4.64 17.88 -1.81
C ALA A 125 5.18 18.67 -3.01
N SER A 126 6.21 18.16 -3.70
CA SER A 126 6.73 18.80 -4.92
C SER A 126 5.67 18.88 -6.03
N VAL A 127 4.89 17.82 -6.25
CA VAL A 127 3.79 17.83 -7.24
C VAL A 127 2.75 18.91 -6.90
N LEU A 128 2.34 19.01 -5.63
CA LEU A 128 1.35 20.00 -5.19
C LEU A 128 1.87 21.45 -5.29
N GLU A 129 3.16 21.67 -5.05
CA GLU A 129 3.80 22.96 -5.22
C GLU A 129 3.84 23.40 -6.68
N GLU A 130 4.19 22.50 -7.60
CA GLU A 130 4.15 22.78 -9.04
C GLU A 130 2.74 23.12 -9.51
N VAL A 131 1.71 22.37 -9.05
CA VAL A 131 0.30 22.67 -9.35
C VAL A 131 -0.10 24.03 -8.80
N ARG A 132 0.35 24.41 -7.60
CA ARG A 132 0.09 25.73 -7.00
C ARG A 132 0.77 26.87 -7.76
N ALA A 133 1.96 26.63 -8.31
CA ALA A 133 2.72 27.61 -9.07
C ALA A 133 2.20 27.77 -10.52
N ALA A 134 1.52 26.75 -11.06
CA ALA A 134 0.91 26.81 -12.38
C ALA A 134 -0.35 27.71 -12.37
N GLU A 135 -0.32 28.79 -13.15
CA GLU A 135 -1.53 29.57 -13.45
C GLU A 135 -2.58 28.69 -14.18
N PRO A 136 -3.90 28.94 -14.03
CA PRO A 136 -4.99 28.05 -14.49
C PRO A 136 -5.05 27.70 -15.99
N ARG A 137 -4.09 28.15 -16.81
CA ARG A 137 -4.06 28.01 -18.27
C ARG A 137 -2.75 27.47 -18.85
N ASP A 138 -1.68 27.37 -18.06
CA ASP A 138 -0.33 27.13 -18.59
C ASP A 138 0.32 25.81 -18.17
N ALA A 139 -0.39 24.90 -17.48
CA ALA A 139 0.14 23.56 -17.22
C ALA A 139 0.44 22.87 -18.57
N PRO A 140 1.71 22.67 -18.97
CA PRO A 140 2.00 22.16 -20.29
C PRO A 140 1.55 20.71 -20.38
N ASP A 141 0.82 20.36 -21.43
CA ASP A 141 0.49 18.99 -21.87
C ASP A 141 1.63 17.95 -21.63
N PRO A 142 2.92 18.27 -21.86
CA PRO A 142 4.01 17.33 -21.54
C PRO A 142 4.21 17.02 -20.04
N CYS A 143 3.80 17.88 -19.11
CA CYS A 143 3.88 17.62 -17.67
C CYS A 143 2.87 16.54 -17.26
N LEU A 144 1.64 16.66 -17.76
CA LEU A 144 0.59 15.63 -17.59
C LEU A 144 0.99 14.31 -18.27
N ARG A 145 1.64 14.36 -19.44
CA ARG A 145 2.17 13.16 -20.11
C ARG A 145 3.32 12.50 -19.36
N ALA A 146 4.26 13.26 -18.79
CA ALA A 146 5.34 12.71 -17.99
C ALA A 146 4.84 12.07 -16.68
N LEU A 147 3.83 12.68 -16.06
CA LEU A 147 3.11 12.13 -14.90
C LEU A 147 2.33 10.87 -15.26
N SER A 148 1.76 10.78 -16.47
CA SER A 148 1.05 9.60 -16.96
C SER A 148 1.94 8.42 -17.34
N ALA A 149 3.15 8.68 -17.84
CA ALA A 149 4.12 7.63 -18.19
C ALA A 149 4.68 6.90 -16.94
N ALA A 150 4.52 7.49 -15.75
CA ALA A 150 4.85 6.87 -14.47
C ALA A 150 3.81 5.84 -13.99
N TRP A 151 2.71 5.65 -14.73
CA TRP A 151 1.62 4.73 -14.41
C TRP A 151 1.78 3.36 -15.08
N ALA A 152 2.82 2.63 -14.72
CA ALA A 152 2.66 1.19 -14.66
C ALA A 152 2.01 0.88 -13.31
N PRO A 153 0.67 0.72 -13.21
CA PRO A 153 0.07 0.27 -11.96
C PRO A 153 0.66 -1.09 -11.63
N SER A 154 1.44 -1.13 -10.56
CA SER A 154 1.86 -2.38 -9.94
C SER A 154 0.97 -2.51 -8.69
N PRO A 155 0.02 -3.46 -8.65
CA PRO A 155 -0.87 -3.65 -7.52
C PRO A 155 -0.06 -4.27 -6.38
N VAL A 156 0.76 -3.45 -5.74
CA VAL A 156 1.67 -3.92 -4.72
C VAL A 156 1.64 -2.99 -3.54
N GLY A 157 1.10 -3.53 -2.45
CA GLY A 157 0.98 -2.86 -1.17
C GLY A 157 -0.45 -2.93 -0.66
N SER A 158 -0.58 -2.97 0.65
CA SER A 158 -1.84 -2.87 1.35
C SER A 158 -1.79 -1.66 2.27
N HIS A 159 -2.90 -0.95 2.34
CA HIS A 159 -3.07 0.20 3.22
C HIS A 159 -4.12 -0.15 4.27
N LEU A 160 -3.81 0.17 5.51
CA LEU A 160 -4.74 0.08 6.63
C LEU A 160 -4.90 1.48 7.22
N ALA A 161 -6.14 1.89 7.42
CA ALA A 161 -6.48 3.14 8.06
C ALA A 161 -7.39 2.86 9.26
N VAL A 162 -7.09 3.48 10.39
CA VAL A 162 -7.91 3.43 11.61
C VAL A 162 -8.10 4.85 12.09
N ALA A 163 -9.32 5.21 12.45
CA ALA A 163 -9.64 6.45 13.14
C ALA A 163 -10.58 6.15 14.31
N ASP A 164 -10.50 6.97 15.36
CA ASP A 164 -11.42 6.90 16.49
C ASP A 164 -12.11 8.25 16.74
N SER A 165 -13.10 8.24 17.65
CA SER A 165 -13.90 9.42 18.00
C SER A 165 -13.14 10.46 18.84
N GLN A 166 -11.86 10.21 19.18
CA GLN A 166 -11.00 11.17 19.86
C GLN A 166 -10.12 11.95 18.87
N GLY A 167 -10.24 11.66 17.57
CA GLY A 167 -9.40 12.25 16.54
C GLY A 167 -8.04 11.57 16.37
N ASN A 168 -7.84 10.39 16.99
CA ASN A 168 -6.64 9.60 16.70
C ASN A 168 -6.78 8.97 15.32
N LEU A 169 -5.69 8.99 14.56
CA LEU A 169 -5.64 8.45 13.21
C LEU A 169 -4.34 7.69 12.99
N LEU A 170 -4.45 6.46 12.50
CA LEU A 170 -3.32 5.61 12.09
C LEU A 170 -3.46 5.25 10.62
N LEU A 171 -2.44 5.57 9.83
CA LEU A 171 -2.27 5.08 8.46
C LEU A 171 -1.05 4.18 8.41
N LEU A 172 -1.23 2.99 7.86
CA LEU A 172 -0.16 2.02 7.65
C LEU A 172 -0.14 1.62 6.18
N SER A 173 1.04 1.71 5.58
CA SER A 173 1.33 1.29 4.21
C SER A 173 2.38 0.18 4.27
N ALA A 174 2.04 -1.03 3.83
CA ALA A 174 2.95 -2.18 3.85
C ALA A 174 2.98 -2.86 2.49
N SER A 175 4.14 -3.39 2.08
CA SER A 175 4.31 -3.99 0.76
C SER A 175 5.40 -5.05 0.73
N LEU A 176 5.23 -6.05 -0.13
CA LEU A 176 6.26 -7.03 -0.51
C LEU A 176 7.01 -6.63 -1.80
N ASN A 177 6.81 -5.40 -2.28
CA ASN A 177 7.33 -4.82 -3.53
C ASN A 177 6.79 -5.42 -4.84
N SER A 178 6.59 -6.73 -4.93
CA SER A 178 5.80 -7.39 -5.98
C SER A 178 4.67 -8.24 -5.42
N SER A 179 3.68 -8.61 -6.24
CA SER A 179 2.71 -9.67 -5.88
C SER A 179 3.48 -10.92 -5.45
N PHE A 180 3.23 -11.39 -4.24
CA PHE A 180 3.97 -12.48 -3.57
C PHE A 180 5.48 -12.24 -3.35
N GLY A 181 5.97 -11.00 -3.45
CA GLY A 181 7.37 -10.62 -3.20
C GLY A 181 8.37 -11.43 -4.02
N SER A 182 9.34 -12.04 -3.34
CA SER A 182 10.35 -12.92 -3.95
C SER A 182 9.84 -14.32 -4.31
N LYS A 183 8.58 -14.64 -3.94
CA LYS A 183 7.97 -15.97 -4.05
C LYS A 183 8.67 -17.02 -3.17
N PHE A 184 9.63 -16.58 -2.34
CA PHE A 184 10.28 -17.41 -1.34
C PHE A 184 9.44 -17.44 -0.07
N LEU A 185 8.81 -18.59 0.17
CA LEU A 185 8.14 -18.91 1.42
C LEU A 185 9.15 -19.61 2.35
N ALA A 186 9.58 -18.89 3.39
CA ALA A 186 10.54 -19.34 4.38
C ALA A 186 10.08 -20.65 5.05
N PRO A 187 10.78 -21.79 4.82
CA PRO A 187 10.32 -23.08 5.33
C PRO A 187 10.19 -23.16 6.85
N ALA A 188 11.07 -22.53 7.63
CA ALA A 188 11.03 -22.60 9.08
C ALA A 188 9.85 -21.81 9.67
N SER A 189 9.61 -20.60 9.15
CA SER A 189 8.68 -19.63 9.75
C SER A 189 7.35 -19.49 9.02
N GLY A 190 7.27 -19.84 7.74
CA GLY A 190 6.13 -19.53 6.87
C GLY A 190 6.06 -18.07 6.44
N ILE A 191 7.12 -17.28 6.63
CA ILE A 191 7.15 -15.89 6.18
C ILE A 191 7.35 -15.85 4.66
N LEU A 192 6.56 -15.02 3.97
CA LEU A 192 6.81 -14.68 2.57
C LEU A 192 7.72 -13.45 2.51
N VAL A 193 8.86 -13.59 1.82
CA VAL A 193 9.91 -12.57 1.82
C VAL A 193 9.72 -11.57 0.68
N SER A 194 9.89 -10.28 0.97
CA SER A 194 9.89 -9.18 -0.01
C SER A 194 10.98 -9.35 -1.07
N ASP A 195 10.74 -8.90 -2.30
CA ASP A 195 11.77 -8.80 -3.35
C ASP A 195 12.36 -7.39 -3.49
N LEU A 196 12.17 -6.53 -2.47
CA LEU A 196 12.79 -5.21 -2.44
C LEU A 196 14.30 -5.34 -2.17
N THR A 197 15.13 -5.22 -3.21
CA THR A 197 16.59 -5.44 -3.11
C THR A 197 17.45 -4.19 -3.34
N ALA A 198 16.89 -2.99 -3.39
CA ALA A 198 17.65 -1.79 -3.77
C ALA A 198 18.38 -1.12 -2.58
N PRO A 199 19.63 -0.63 -2.76
CA PRO A 199 20.33 0.13 -1.74
C PRO A 199 19.58 1.45 -1.45
N ALA A 200 19.64 1.89 -0.20
CA ALA A 200 18.96 3.10 0.27
C ALA A 200 19.29 4.30 -0.63
N GLY A 201 18.30 4.75 -1.40
CA GLY A 201 18.38 5.92 -2.27
C GLY A 201 17.09 6.74 -2.19
N PRO A 202 17.12 8.01 -2.62
CA PRO A 202 15.91 8.82 -2.73
C PRO A 202 14.93 8.14 -3.69
N GLY A 203 13.73 7.80 -3.22
CA GLY A 203 12.69 7.16 -4.03
C GLY A 203 12.59 5.63 -3.92
N LEU A 204 13.38 4.97 -3.05
CA LEU A 204 13.26 3.53 -2.77
C LEU A 204 11.83 3.12 -2.36
N LEU A 205 11.15 3.99 -1.61
CA LEU A 205 9.80 3.77 -1.12
C LEU A 205 8.82 4.76 -1.78
N SER A 206 8.96 5.00 -3.08
CA SER A 206 8.05 5.86 -3.86
C SER A 206 6.60 5.37 -3.86
N TRP A 207 6.37 4.11 -3.49
CA TRP A 207 5.06 3.51 -3.27
C TRP A 207 4.43 3.83 -1.90
N ALA A 208 5.24 4.18 -0.90
CA ALA A 208 4.75 4.46 0.45
C ALA A 208 4.41 5.95 0.59
N CYS A 209 3.13 6.29 0.42
CA CYS A 209 2.65 7.67 0.54
C CYS A 209 1.45 7.79 1.49
N PRO A 210 1.55 7.46 2.80
CA PRO A 210 0.48 7.80 3.73
C PRO A 210 0.47 9.31 3.99
N VAL A 211 -0.70 9.94 3.95
CA VAL A 211 -0.88 11.38 4.11
C VAL A 211 -1.99 11.68 5.10
N VAL A 212 -1.75 12.63 6.00
CA VAL A 212 -2.78 13.17 6.88
C VAL A 212 -3.03 14.63 6.53
N LEU A 213 -4.29 15.01 6.38
CA LEU A 213 -4.75 16.38 6.19
C LEU A 213 -5.46 16.85 7.45
N SER A 214 -5.19 18.09 7.85
CA SER A 214 -6.00 18.82 8.83
C SER A 214 -6.73 19.93 8.09
N LEU A 215 -8.05 19.80 7.98
CA LEU A 215 -8.91 20.68 7.18
C LEU A 215 -9.58 21.74 8.06
N GLY A 216 -9.35 23.00 7.73
CA GLY A 216 -10.01 24.16 8.34
C GLY A 216 -9.73 24.34 9.84
N GLU A 217 -10.36 25.35 10.44
CA GLU A 217 -10.20 25.66 11.87
C GLU A 217 -10.95 24.66 12.79
N GLU A 218 -11.95 23.95 12.26
CA GLU A 218 -12.76 22.99 13.02
C GLU A 218 -12.05 21.65 13.28
N GLY A 219 -10.82 21.46 12.76
CA GLY A 219 -9.97 20.33 13.13
C GLY A 219 -10.40 18.98 12.54
N THR A 220 -11.01 18.96 11.35
CA THR A 220 -11.30 17.69 10.67
C THR A 220 -9.99 17.06 10.22
N VAL A 221 -9.72 15.84 10.70
CA VAL A 221 -8.50 15.09 10.35
C VAL A 221 -8.86 14.03 9.31
N VAL A 222 -8.18 14.05 8.17
CA VAL A 222 -8.40 13.11 7.06
C VAL A 222 -7.12 12.37 6.78
N GLY A 223 -7.18 11.05 6.78
CA GLY A 223 -6.11 10.17 6.38
C GLY A 223 -6.33 9.65 4.97
N LEU A 224 -5.30 9.68 4.15
CA LEU A 224 -5.29 9.22 2.78
C LEU A 224 -4.15 8.22 2.55
N GLY A 225 -4.46 7.13 1.85
CA GLY A 225 -3.47 6.18 1.37
C GLY A 225 -3.89 5.62 0.01
N ALA A 226 -2.94 5.38 -0.88
CA ALA A 226 -3.22 4.87 -2.21
C ALA A 226 -2.37 3.64 -2.51
N THR A 227 -3.01 2.58 -3.02
CA THR A 227 -2.34 1.45 -3.66
C THR A 227 -1.77 1.87 -5.02
N GLY A 228 -1.04 0.98 -5.69
CA GLY A 228 -0.60 1.21 -7.08
C GLY A 228 0.88 1.60 -7.24
N GLY A 229 1.72 1.24 -6.28
CA GLY A 229 3.18 1.41 -6.41
C GLY A 229 3.57 2.88 -6.58
N SER A 230 4.42 3.17 -7.55
CA SER A 230 4.91 4.53 -7.84
C SER A 230 3.82 5.52 -8.26
N ALA A 231 2.62 5.07 -8.60
CA ALA A 231 1.48 5.94 -8.91
C ALA A 231 0.81 6.54 -7.67
N ALA A 232 1.05 5.98 -6.47
CA ALA A 232 0.39 6.39 -5.24
C ALA A 232 0.51 7.91 -4.94
N PRO A 233 1.69 8.56 -5.05
CA PRO A 233 1.81 9.98 -4.72
C PRO A 233 0.97 10.86 -5.64
N LEU A 234 0.93 10.54 -6.92
CA LEU A 234 0.14 11.28 -7.89
C LEU A 234 -1.36 11.04 -7.71
N ALA A 235 -1.74 9.81 -7.36
CA ALA A 235 -3.12 9.50 -7.05
C ALA A 235 -3.62 10.32 -5.85
N LEU A 236 -2.78 10.45 -4.81
CA LEU A 236 -3.10 11.29 -3.66
C LEU A 236 -3.07 12.78 -3.99
N ALA A 237 -2.16 13.23 -4.86
CA ALA A 237 -2.16 14.61 -5.34
C ALA A 237 -3.50 14.97 -5.99
N GLN A 238 -4.04 14.11 -6.85
CA GLN A 238 -5.35 14.33 -7.49
C GLN A 238 -6.47 14.40 -6.45
N ALA A 239 -6.52 13.46 -5.49
CA ALA A 239 -7.52 13.46 -4.43
C ALA A 239 -7.46 14.75 -3.59
N ILE A 240 -6.25 15.22 -3.27
CA ILE A 240 -6.02 16.47 -2.54
C ILE A 240 -6.45 17.68 -3.38
N ILE A 241 -6.18 17.68 -4.69
CA ILE A 241 -6.60 18.78 -5.57
C ILE A 241 -8.13 18.89 -5.63
N ASN A 242 -8.79 17.76 -5.84
CA ASN A 242 -10.25 17.65 -5.86
C ASN A 242 -10.87 18.17 -4.56
N GLN A 243 -10.30 17.78 -3.43
CA GLN A 243 -10.84 18.12 -2.12
C GLN A 243 -10.51 19.56 -1.67
N VAL A 244 -9.25 19.97 -1.79
CA VAL A 244 -8.73 21.23 -1.22
C VAL A 244 -8.89 22.39 -2.21
N TYR A 245 -8.51 22.20 -3.48
CA TYR A 245 -8.55 23.28 -4.47
C TYR A 245 -9.91 23.40 -5.16
N LEU A 246 -10.58 22.28 -5.45
CA LEU A 246 -11.91 22.28 -6.08
C LEU A 246 -13.06 22.28 -5.07
N GLY A 247 -12.77 22.11 -3.77
CA GLY A 247 -13.76 22.17 -2.70
C GLY A 247 -14.78 21.03 -2.72
N GLN A 248 -14.44 19.89 -3.33
CA GLN A 248 -15.35 18.76 -3.43
C GLN A 248 -15.51 18.04 -2.08
N PRO A 249 -16.71 17.48 -1.79
CA PRO A 249 -16.92 16.61 -0.64
C PRO A 249 -15.97 15.40 -0.63
N LEU A 250 -15.63 14.90 0.56
CA LEU A 250 -14.67 13.80 0.79
C LEU A 250 -14.82 12.61 -0.19
N GLN A 251 -16.03 12.05 -0.27
CA GLN A 251 -16.31 10.90 -1.13
C GLN A 251 -16.25 11.26 -2.62
N GLU A 252 -16.87 12.39 -3.00
CA GLU A 252 -16.91 12.87 -4.38
C GLU A 252 -15.51 13.19 -4.92
N ALA A 253 -14.60 13.64 -4.06
CA ALA A 253 -13.22 13.90 -4.44
C ALA A 253 -12.46 12.65 -4.90
N LEU A 254 -12.82 11.46 -4.40
CA LEU A 254 -12.24 10.19 -4.86
C LEU A 254 -12.94 9.63 -6.11
N GLU A 255 -14.25 9.89 -6.26
CA GLU A 255 -15.05 9.40 -7.39
C GLU A 255 -14.98 10.32 -8.62
N SER A 256 -14.44 11.53 -8.47
CA SER A 256 -14.31 12.52 -9.54
C SER A 256 -13.36 12.08 -10.65
N PRO A 257 -13.52 12.61 -11.89
CA PRO A 257 -12.63 12.34 -13.02
C PRO A 257 -11.15 12.45 -12.66
N TRP A 258 -10.42 11.35 -12.82
CA TRP A 258 -8.98 11.31 -12.63
C TRP A 258 -8.31 11.72 -13.94
N LEU A 259 -7.36 12.65 -13.88
CA LEU A 259 -6.54 12.97 -15.04
C LEU A 259 -5.75 11.71 -15.42
N HIS A 260 -6.12 11.07 -16.52
CA HIS A 260 -5.34 10.04 -17.18
C HIS A 260 -4.70 10.59 -18.46
N GLY A 261 -3.36 10.62 -18.55
CA GLY A 261 -2.68 10.69 -19.83
C GLY A 261 -2.89 9.38 -20.59
N GLU A 262 -3.26 9.50 -21.86
CA GLU A 262 -3.56 8.38 -22.74
C GLU A 262 -2.35 7.46 -22.87
N TRP A 263 -2.45 6.25 -22.33
CA TRP A 263 -1.52 5.18 -22.70
C TRP A 263 -1.89 4.71 -24.11
N ALA A 264 -1.02 4.97 -25.07
CA ALA A 264 -1.12 4.39 -26.41
C ALA A 264 -0.90 2.87 -26.34
N GLY A 265 -2.00 2.10 -26.27
CA GLY A 265 -2.02 0.70 -26.73
C GLY A 265 -2.40 -0.40 -25.73
N GLY A 266 -3.17 -0.13 -24.67
CA GLY A 266 -3.64 -1.16 -23.73
C GLY A 266 -5.13 -1.08 -23.39
N ALA A 267 -5.71 -2.22 -23.01
CA ALA A 267 -7.07 -2.30 -22.46
C ALA A 267 -7.22 -1.41 -21.20
N PRO A 268 -8.42 -0.89 -20.88
CA PRO A 268 -8.64 -0.12 -19.66
C PRO A 268 -8.29 -0.97 -18.45
N GLN A 269 -7.23 -0.61 -17.74
CA GLN A 269 -6.89 -1.20 -16.44
C GLN A 269 -7.54 -0.35 -15.35
N ALA A 270 -8.03 -1.00 -14.29
CA ALA A 270 -8.50 -0.28 -13.10
C ALA A 270 -7.33 0.51 -12.50
N GLY A 271 -7.55 1.81 -12.23
CA GLY A 271 -6.53 2.66 -11.61
C GLY A 271 -6.25 2.29 -10.14
N PRO A 272 -5.30 2.98 -9.49
CA PRO A 272 -4.96 2.74 -8.10
C PRO A 272 -6.18 2.90 -7.18
N TRP A 273 -6.33 2.03 -6.19
CA TRP A 273 -7.33 2.24 -5.13
C TRP A 273 -6.85 3.28 -4.14
N VAL A 274 -7.72 4.23 -3.81
CA VAL A 274 -7.48 5.22 -2.76
C VAL A 274 -8.40 4.96 -1.58
N LEU A 275 -7.79 4.85 -0.41
CA LEU A 275 -8.43 4.72 0.89
C LEU A 275 -8.41 6.09 1.57
N GLN A 276 -9.59 6.53 2.01
CA GLN A 276 -9.76 7.74 2.80
C GLN A 276 -10.47 7.40 4.11
N VAL A 277 -9.93 7.91 5.21
CA VAL A 277 -10.58 7.89 6.52
C VAL A 277 -10.68 9.33 7.01
N ALA A 278 -11.80 9.72 7.60
CA ALA A 278 -11.99 11.05 8.15
C ALA A 278 -12.54 10.95 9.58
N SER A 279 -12.02 11.80 10.47
CA SER A 279 -12.53 11.99 11.81
C SER A 279 -12.91 13.45 12.02
N GLN A 280 -14.15 13.69 12.43
CA GLN A 280 -14.68 15.01 12.76
C GLN A 280 -15.55 14.92 14.02
N GLY A 281 -15.05 15.49 15.13
CA GLY A 281 -15.69 15.35 16.44
C GLY A 281 -15.88 13.87 16.80
N GLU A 282 -17.11 13.47 17.14
CA GLU A 282 -17.43 12.08 17.51
C GLU A 282 -17.65 11.13 16.31
N HIS A 283 -17.55 11.62 15.08
CA HIS A 283 -17.85 10.84 13.87
C HIS A 283 -16.56 10.43 13.14
N ALA A 284 -16.42 9.13 12.88
CA ALA A 284 -15.41 8.58 11.99
C ALA A 284 -16.07 7.95 10.75
N ARG A 285 -15.50 8.18 9.57
CA ARG A 285 -15.96 7.63 8.29
C ARG A 285 -14.77 7.05 7.52
N ALA A 286 -14.97 5.92 6.84
CA ALA A 286 -13.98 5.33 5.96
C ALA A 286 -14.62 5.04 4.60
N PHE A 287 -13.90 5.35 3.54
CA PHE A 287 -14.32 5.14 2.16
C PHE A 287 -13.13 4.71 1.32
N ALA A 288 -13.36 3.81 0.37
CA ALA A 288 -12.34 3.39 -0.58
C ALA A 288 -12.96 3.30 -1.96
N ALA A 289 -12.30 3.88 -2.95
CA ALA A 289 -12.71 3.82 -4.35
C ALA A 289 -11.52 3.51 -5.24
N PRO A 290 -11.72 2.77 -6.35
CA PRO A 290 -10.73 2.75 -7.41
C PRO A 290 -10.63 4.16 -8.00
N ALA A 291 -9.42 4.57 -8.36
CA ALA A 291 -9.23 5.69 -9.29
C ALA A 291 -9.79 5.26 -10.65
N ALA A 292 -11.09 5.47 -10.84
CA ALA A 292 -11.81 5.09 -12.05
C ALA A 292 -11.89 6.29 -13.00
N CYS A 293 -11.66 6.01 -14.29
CA CYS A 293 -11.88 6.98 -15.35
C CYS A 293 -13.39 7.19 -15.59
N CYS A 294 -13.73 8.32 -16.20
CA CYS A 294 -15.10 8.74 -16.50
C CYS A 294 -15.90 7.68 -17.26
N HIS A 295 -17.16 7.48 -16.86
CA HIS A 295 -18.21 7.13 -17.81
C HIS A 295 -18.34 8.29 -18.80
N HIS A 296 -17.86 8.11 -20.03
CA HIS A 296 -18.23 8.99 -21.13
C HIS A 296 -19.58 8.52 -21.67
N GLU A 297 -20.69 8.93 -21.04
CA GLU A 297 -21.98 8.96 -21.76
C GLU A 297 -21.92 10.14 -22.71
N GLY A 298 -21.50 9.88 -23.95
CA GLY A 298 -21.63 10.83 -25.04
C GLY A 298 -23.11 11.08 -25.34
N TYR A 299 -23.49 12.34 -25.46
CA TYR A 299 -24.62 12.77 -26.29
C TYR A 299 -24.13 12.99 -27.72
#